data_AF-A0A2J7TJQ1-F1
#
_entry.id   AF-A0A2J7TJQ1-F1
#
_cell.length_a   1.000
_cell.length_b   1.000
_cell.length_c   1.000
_cell.angle_alpha   90.00
_cell.angle_beta   90.00
_cell.angle_gamma   90.00
#
_symmetry.space_group_name_H-M   'P 1'
#
loop_
_entity.id
_entity.type
_entity.pdbx_description
1 polymer ?
#
loop_
_entity_poly.entity_id
_entity_poly.type
_entity_poly.pdbx_seq_one_letter_code
_entity_poly.pdbx_strand_id
1 'polypeptide(L)'
;MAVLTPKTIIGAGLPSVAYAAATLTGDSFPSTSDQRTFLHVKNGSASPITVTILAQTATEKVPGLGSIAVPALSSAIAAAGDAYLGPFPADYIGANGQVQVSYSAVTTVTVQAYTLPKAD
;
A
#
# COMPACT_ATOMS: atom_id res chain seq x y z
N MET A 1 -10.30 10.40 2.99
CA MET A 1 -9.48 9.17 2.96
C MET A 1 -10.12 8.15 3.88
N ALA A 2 -10.23 6.89 3.45
CA ALA A 2 -10.65 5.80 4.34
C ALA A 2 -9.43 5.12 4.96
N VAL A 3 -9.57 4.66 6.21
CA VAL A 3 -8.53 3.89 6.91
C VAL A 3 -8.85 2.41 6.75
N LEU A 4 -7.98 1.66 6.06
CA LEU A 4 -8.07 0.22 5.92
C LEU A 4 -7.47 -0.45 7.15
N THR A 5 -8.17 -1.44 7.70
CA THR A 5 -7.64 -2.28 8.77
C THR A 5 -6.85 -3.45 8.15
N PRO A 6 -5.54 -3.58 8.42
CA PRO A 6 -4.75 -4.70 7.92
C PRO A 6 -5.25 -6.02 8.49
N LYS A 7 -5.31 -7.05 7.65
CA LYS A 7 -5.66 -8.40 8.07
C LYS A 7 -4.42 -9.27 8.18
N THR A 8 -4.26 -9.97 9.30
CA THR A 8 -3.12 -10.87 9.51
C THR A 8 -3.32 -12.18 8.76
N ILE A 9 -2.37 -12.53 7.90
CA ILE A 9 -2.33 -13.83 7.23
C ILE A 9 -1.63 -14.82 8.15
N ILE A 10 -2.35 -15.87 8.56
CA ILE A 10 -1.77 -16.97 9.34
C ILE A 10 -1.27 -18.08 8.43
N GLY A 11 -0.45 -19.00 8.94
CA GLY A 11 0.10 -20.13 8.16
C GLY A 11 -0.96 -21.03 7.51
N ALA A 12 -2.18 -21.04 8.03
CA ALA A 12 -3.33 -21.74 7.44
C ALA A 12 -4.06 -20.93 6.34
N GLY A 13 -3.58 -19.74 6.00
CA GLY A 13 -4.23 -18.80 5.08
C GLY A 13 -5.29 -17.92 5.77
N LEU A 14 -6.01 -17.13 4.98
CA LEU A 14 -7.00 -16.17 5.47
C LEU A 14 -8.41 -16.64 5.07
N PRO A 15 -9.29 -17.00 6.01
CA PRO A 15 -10.56 -17.68 5.70
C PRO A 15 -11.61 -16.76 5.07
N SER A 16 -11.49 -15.44 5.25
CA SER A 16 -12.41 -14.45 4.69
C SER A 16 -11.66 -13.19 4.26
N VAL A 17 -11.61 -12.99 2.95
CA VAL A 17 -11.13 -11.75 2.37
C VAL A 17 -12.32 -10.83 2.13
N ALA A 18 -12.32 -9.70 2.83
CA ALA A 18 -13.26 -8.61 2.55
C ALA A 18 -12.40 -7.51 1.97
N TYR A 19 -12.72 -7.06 0.76
CA TYR A 19 -12.06 -5.91 0.17
C TYR A 19 -12.90 -4.66 0.40
N ALA A 20 -12.25 -3.54 0.70
CA ALA A 20 -12.89 -2.24 0.71
C ALA A 20 -12.89 -1.64 -0.70
N ALA A 21 -13.91 -0.88 -1.06
CA ALA A 21 -13.86 -0.06 -2.26
C ALA A 21 -12.85 1.08 -2.06
N ALA A 22 -12.00 1.34 -3.06
CA ALA A 22 -11.06 2.45 -3.01
C ALA A 22 -11.82 3.78 -2.94
N THR A 23 -11.27 4.75 -2.20
CA THR A 23 -11.88 6.09 -2.14
C THR A 23 -11.14 7.09 -3.02
N LEU A 24 -11.88 8.00 -3.67
CA LEU A 24 -11.30 8.99 -4.60
C LEU A 24 -10.25 9.89 -3.91
N THR A 25 -10.44 10.15 -2.62
CA THR A 25 -9.49 10.90 -1.80
C THR A 25 -8.23 10.13 -1.42
N GLY A 26 -8.10 8.85 -1.83
CA GLY A 26 -7.06 7.94 -1.39
C GLY A 26 -7.42 7.21 -0.09
N ASP A 27 -6.66 6.17 0.22
CA ASP A 27 -6.82 5.37 1.44
C ASP A 27 -5.53 5.38 2.26
N SER A 28 -5.63 5.05 3.54
CA SER A 28 -4.46 4.84 4.39
C SER A 28 -4.59 3.55 5.16
N PHE A 29 -3.46 2.99 5.59
CA PHE A 29 -3.46 1.84 6.49
C PHE A 29 -2.26 1.92 7.44
N PRO A 30 -2.41 1.42 8.68
CA PRO A 30 -1.30 1.31 9.60
C PRO A 30 -0.29 0.29 9.08
N SER A 31 0.99 0.63 9.15
CA SER A 31 2.10 -0.29 8.88
C SER A 31 3.19 -0.10 9.92
N THR A 32 3.85 -1.19 10.29
CA THR A 32 5.09 -1.14 11.05
C THR A 32 6.28 -1.10 10.10
N SER A 33 7.43 -0.61 10.61
CA SER A 33 8.70 -0.61 9.89
C SER A 33 9.30 -2.01 9.70
N ASP A 34 8.60 -3.07 10.14
CA ASP A 34 9.02 -4.46 10.00
C ASP A 34 8.92 -4.99 8.56
N GLN A 35 8.46 -4.17 7.61
CA GLN A 35 8.39 -4.52 6.18
C GLN A 35 7.57 -5.80 5.92
N ARG A 36 6.52 -6.02 6.71
CA ARG A 36 5.63 -7.20 6.62
C ARG A 36 4.21 -6.87 6.20
N THR A 37 3.94 -5.59 5.96
CA THR A 37 2.65 -5.11 5.48
C THR A 37 2.72 -4.95 3.97
N PHE A 38 1.68 -5.41 3.29
CA PHE A 38 1.49 -5.19 1.86
C PHE A 38 0.02 -4.89 1.56
N LEU A 39 -0.21 -4.18 0.47
CA LEU A 39 -1.52 -3.82 -0.04
C LEU A 39 -1.84 -4.70 -1.25
N HIS A 40 -2.97 -5.39 -1.21
CA HIS A 40 -3.53 -6.03 -2.39
C HIS A 40 -4.55 -5.09 -3.00
N VAL A 41 -4.37 -4.78 -4.28
CA VAL A 41 -5.31 -3.99 -5.06
C VAL A 41 -5.83 -4.82 -6.23
N LYS A 42 -7.14 -4.79 -6.43
CA LYS A 42 -7.82 -5.41 -7.57
C LYS A 42 -8.47 -4.34 -8.42
N ASN A 43 -8.24 -4.42 -9.72
CA ASN A 43 -8.82 -3.53 -10.71
C ASN A 43 -9.90 -4.27 -11.52
N GLY A 44 -11.17 -3.96 -11.28
CA GLY A 44 -12.29 -4.51 -12.06
C GLY A 44 -12.58 -3.78 -13.37
N SER A 45 -11.79 -2.77 -13.76
CA SER A 45 -12.03 -1.99 -14.98
C SER A 45 -11.42 -2.64 -16.22
N ALA A 46 -11.88 -2.16 -17.38
CA ALA A 46 -11.34 -2.53 -18.70
C ALA A 46 -10.07 -1.74 -19.08
N SER A 47 -9.51 -0.93 -18.18
CA SER A 47 -8.31 -0.12 -18.43
C SER A 47 -7.33 -0.23 -17.27
N PRO A 48 -6.03 0.00 -17.47
CA PRO A 48 -5.08 0.00 -16.37
C PRO A 48 -5.35 1.15 -15.40
N ILE A 49 -5.19 0.90 -14.10
CA ILE A 49 -5.32 1.91 -13.04
C ILE A 49 -3.98 2.05 -12.33
N THR A 50 -3.51 3.29 -12.19
CA THR A 50 -2.27 3.57 -11.48
C THR A 50 -2.56 3.76 -10.00
N VAL A 51 -1.85 3.00 -9.18
CA VAL A 51 -1.81 3.14 -7.73
C VAL A 51 -0.49 3.78 -7.34
N THR A 52 -0.57 4.84 -6.55
CA THR A 52 0.60 5.61 -6.11
C THR A 52 0.67 5.60 -4.59
N ILE A 53 1.83 5.24 -4.06
CA ILE A 53 2.14 5.26 -2.64
C ILE A 53 3.17 6.36 -2.42
N LEU A 54 2.74 7.39 -1.69
CA LEU A 54 3.54 8.59 -1.46
C LEU A 54 4.60 8.30 -0.40
N ALA A 55 5.83 8.75 -0.65
CA ALA A 55 6.85 8.81 0.39
C ALA A 55 6.44 9.88 1.40
N GLN A 56 6.40 9.49 2.67
CA GLN A 56 6.01 10.37 3.77
C GLN A 56 7.23 11.12 4.32
N THR A 57 8.40 10.46 4.26
CA THR A 57 9.71 11.08 4.43
C THR A 57 10.27 11.36 3.04
N ALA A 58 10.06 12.58 2.55
CA ALA A 58 10.43 12.95 1.18
C ALA A 58 11.95 13.08 0.96
N THR A 59 12.75 13.11 2.02
CA THR A 59 14.20 13.24 1.96
C THR A 59 14.89 12.36 2.99
N GLU A 60 15.83 11.54 2.53
CA GLU A 60 16.72 10.75 3.38
C GLU A 60 18.14 11.32 3.30
N LYS A 61 18.84 11.39 4.45
CA LYS A 61 20.23 11.86 4.49
C LYS A 61 21.17 10.67 4.37
N VAL A 62 21.82 10.55 3.22
CA VAL A 62 22.79 9.47 2.96
C VAL A 62 24.20 9.98 3.22
N PRO A 63 24.99 9.33 4.11
CA PRO A 63 26.38 9.69 4.34
C PRO A 63 27.19 9.72 3.04
N GLY A 64 27.85 10.85 2.76
CA GLY A 64 28.64 11.05 1.53
C GLY A 64 27.87 11.56 0.31
N LEU A 65 26.54 11.47 0.28
CA LEU A 65 25.71 11.92 -0.84
C LEU A 65 24.77 13.09 -0.51
N GLY A 66 24.58 13.41 0.78
CA GLY A 66 23.72 14.52 1.21
C GLY A 66 22.26 14.11 1.31
N SER A 67 21.34 15.06 1.10
CA SER A 67 19.89 14.80 1.13
C SER A 67 19.42 14.28 -0.23
N ILE A 68 18.88 13.06 -0.26
CA ILE A 68 18.33 12.42 -1.45
C ILE A 68 16.81 12.39 -1.35
N ALA A 69 16.12 12.71 -2.45
CA ALA A 69 14.67 12.64 -2.50
C ALA A 69 14.19 11.18 -2.62
N VAL A 70 13.24 10.77 -1.78
CA VAL A 70 12.61 9.45 -1.86
C VAL A 70 11.43 9.53 -2.84
N PRO A 71 11.46 8.82 -3.97
CA PRO A 71 10.38 8.89 -4.95
C PRO A 71 9.12 8.17 -4.45
N ALA A 72 7.95 8.63 -4.91
CA ALA A 72 6.71 7.89 -4.75
C ALA A 72 6.77 6.57 -5.54
N LEU A 73 6.20 5.50 -4.98
CA LEU A 73 6.05 4.24 -5.70
C LEU A 73 4.78 4.32 -6.54
N SER A 74 4.89 4.08 -7.84
CA SER A 74 3.73 3.98 -8.73
C SER A 74 3.68 2.59 -9.37
N SER A 75 2.50 2.00 -9.40
CA SER A 75 2.26 0.70 -10.03
C SER A 75 1.01 0.77 -10.88
N ALA A 76 1.13 0.39 -12.15
CA ALA A 76 0.02 0.28 -13.07
C ALA A 76 -0.59 -1.12 -12.97
N ILE A 77 -1.81 -1.21 -12.43
CA ILE A 77 -2.54 -2.45 -12.31
C ILE A 77 -3.30 -2.68 -13.60
N ALA A 78 -3.01 -3.79 -14.28
CA ALA A 78 -3.64 -4.16 -15.53
C ALA A 78 -5.18 -4.20 -15.44
N ALA A 79 -5.84 -4.08 -16.58
CA ALA A 79 -7.28 -4.26 -16.70
C ALA A 79 -7.69 -5.65 -16.21
N ALA A 80 -8.77 -5.74 -15.43
CA ALA A 80 -9.23 -6.98 -14.78
C ALA A 80 -8.16 -7.72 -13.94
N GLY A 81 -7.08 -7.03 -13.57
CA GLY A 81 -5.93 -7.62 -12.88
C GLY A 81 -5.89 -7.29 -11.40
N ASP A 82 -4.96 -7.95 -10.71
CA ASP A 82 -4.61 -7.68 -9.33
C ASP A 82 -3.10 -7.46 -9.16
N ALA A 83 -2.75 -6.72 -8.12
CA ALA A 83 -1.37 -6.44 -7.76
C ALA A 83 -1.19 -6.45 -6.24
N TYR A 84 -0.02 -6.91 -5.82
CA TYR A 84 0.44 -6.83 -4.44
C TYR A 84 1.54 -5.77 -4.37
N LEU A 85 1.34 -4.73 -3.56
CA LEU A 85 2.27 -3.63 -3.35
C LEU A 85 2.85 -3.73 -1.95
N GLY A 86 4.18 -3.74 -1.86
CA GLY A 86 4.93 -3.88 -0.61
C GLY A 86 6.15 -4.78 -0.82
N PRO A 87 7.01 -4.94 0.18
CA PRO A 87 6.93 -4.38 1.54
C PRO A 87 7.25 -2.87 1.59
N PHE A 88 6.76 -2.18 2.63
CA PHE A 88 6.95 -0.74 2.79
C PHE A 88 8.06 -0.42 3.80
N PRO A 89 9.16 0.23 3.36
CA PRO A 89 10.16 0.82 4.24
C PRO A 89 9.59 1.95 5.12
N ALA A 90 10.35 2.34 6.15
CA ALA A 90 9.97 3.40 7.08
C ALA A 90 9.68 4.75 6.39
N ASP A 91 10.30 5.03 5.24
CA ASP A 91 10.13 6.29 4.51
C ASP A 91 8.72 6.49 3.95
N TYR A 92 7.96 5.40 3.79
CA TYR A 92 6.57 5.43 3.33
C TYR A 92 5.56 5.44 4.49
N ILE A 93 6.05 5.36 5.73
CA ILE A 93 5.23 5.37 6.94
C ILE A 93 5.27 6.78 7.53
N GLY A 94 4.11 7.44 7.59
CA GLY A 94 4.02 8.78 8.17
C GLY A 94 4.28 8.78 9.67
N ALA A 95 4.47 9.97 10.26
CA ALA A 95 4.63 10.14 11.71
C ALA A 95 3.43 9.59 12.52
N ASN A 96 2.28 9.40 11.88
CA ASN A 96 1.08 8.78 12.43
C ASN A 96 1.06 7.24 12.30
N GLY A 97 2.14 6.62 11.83
CA GLY A 97 2.24 5.17 11.62
C GLY A 97 1.46 4.65 10.42
N GLN A 98 1.06 5.52 9.48
CA GLN A 98 0.22 5.15 8.35
C GLN A 98 0.91 5.34 7.00
N VAL A 99 0.67 4.39 6.10
CA VAL A 99 1.01 4.49 4.67
C VAL A 99 -0.18 5.13 3.95
N GLN A 100 0.08 6.06 3.03
CA GLN A 100 -0.94 6.74 2.23
C GLN A 100 -0.91 6.25 0.79
N VAL A 101 -2.10 5.96 0.26
CA VAL A 101 -2.31 5.41 -1.09
C VAL A 101 -3.25 6.33 -1.85
N SER A 102 -2.92 6.62 -3.10
CA SER A 102 -3.77 7.34 -4.05
C SER A 102 -3.95 6.53 -5.32
N TYR A 103 -5.04 6.79 -6.03
CA TYR A 103 -5.46 6.04 -7.21
C TYR A 103 -5.81 6.99 -8.34
N SER A 104 -5.54 6.61 -9.59
CA SER A 104 -5.98 7.39 -10.76
C SER A 104 -7.48 7.27 -11.03
N ALA A 105 -8.10 6.16 -10.63
CA ALA A 105 -9.54 5.91 -10.69
C ALA A 105 -9.94 4.90 -9.61
N VAL A 106 -11.19 4.93 -9.13
CA VAL A 106 -11.60 4.14 -7.95
C VAL A 106 -12.89 3.33 -8.12
N THR A 107 -13.66 3.56 -9.18
CA THR A 107 -15.03 3.03 -9.35
C THR A 107 -15.14 1.51 -9.31
N THR A 108 -14.09 0.81 -9.72
CA THR A 108 -14.04 -0.67 -9.75
C THR A 108 -12.82 -1.21 -9.00
N VAL A 109 -12.14 -0.33 -8.24
CA VAL A 109 -10.94 -0.70 -7.50
C VAL A 109 -11.34 -1.15 -6.12
N THR A 110 -10.87 -2.33 -5.75
CA THR A 110 -11.05 -2.86 -4.40
C THR A 110 -9.70 -3.16 -3.79
N VAL A 111 -9.54 -2.81 -2.52
CA VAL A 111 -8.25 -2.81 -1.82
C VAL A 111 -8.36 -3.48 -0.47
N GLN A 112 -7.27 -4.14 -0.07
CA GLN A 112 -7.15 -4.72 1.26
C GLN A 112 -5.68 -4.73 1.67
N ALA A 113 -5.40 -4.20 2.87
CA ALA A 113 -4.09 -4.30 3.50
C ALA A 113 -3.95 -5.64 4.24
N TYR A 114 -2.76 -6.23 4.16
CA TYR A 114 -2.41 -7.46 4.86
C TYR A 114 -1.11 -7.30 5.62
N THR A 115 -0.99 -8.07 6.70
CA THR A 115 0.24 -8.17 7.49
C THR A 115 0.62 -9.63 7.64
N LEU A 116 1.90 -9.93 7.44
CA LEU A 116 2.45 -11.26 7.71
C LEU A 116 3.07 -11.30 9.11
N PRO A 117 2.67 -12.25 9.97
CA PRO A 117 3.36 -12.47 11.23
C PRO A 117 4.79 -12.96 10.97
N LYS A 118 5.69 -12.70 11.91
CA LYS A 118 7.01 -13.32 11.91
C LYS A 118 6.83 -14.80 12.23
N ALA A 119 7.26 -15.68 11.33
CA ALA A 119 7.51 -17.07 11.67
C ALA A 119 8.72 -17.09 12.63
N ASP A 120 8.48 -17.63 13.80
CA ASP A 120 9.43 -17.85 14.89
C ASP A 120 10.58 -18.78 14.51
#